data_AF-A0A661NH92-F1
#
_entry.id   AF-A0A661NH92-F1
#
_cell.length_a   1.000
_cell.length_b   1.000
_cell.length_c   1.000
_cell.angle_alpha   90.00
_cell.angle_beta   90.00
_cell.angle_gamma   90.00
#
_symmetry.space_group_name_H-M   'P 1'
#
loop_
_entity.id
_entity.type
_entity.pdbx_description
1 polymer ?
#
loop_
_entity_poly.entity_id
_entity_poly.type
_entity_poly.pdbx_seq_one_letter_code
_entity_poly.pdbx_strand_id
1 'polypeptide(L)'
;MGAHLIATLLAALLLAWPSLAVAETLVLAESSGQHALAVEVGGPTLTARGCPTARGCTAAGGDRFEIPVGANPRGATATGIVVGPGTTVALVTVPARKGPGSWILLLAASRAGEPPSVSPVLKGFINRPKGALAGERKTSVLLREPAAIGERLVIGKQYENATVCGRPATIATKVLDPSTLSWKRSHARALSPQAQSKARRLFAKRLDRTLKLDHPQLLHGVLASSALGKQRGGMTDRKLATRWAEDRPAEGRGEFIVMTSSHEVPILGFELAIRPTADLEPEGAAPRTLTIATRRELYNVTMPGDAWLEKPGTAYSVTLPRPVTSDCVALVLGDGYLRPDGQAVSIAELRARTELDDLGGDFSTLAKALDGADPPGKVAQALLLRSGTQAVRATIAAYPQLTEAGQRRA
;
A
#
# COMPACT_ATOMS: atom_id res chain seq x y z
N MET A 1 70.87 -63.61 -12.79
CA MET A 1 71.20 -63.10 -11.44
C MET A 1 71.05 -61.59 -11.48
N GLY A 2 70.26 -61.02 -10.55
CA GLY A 2 69.81 -59.63 -10.56
C GLY A 2 68.35 -59.53 -11.04
N ALA A 3 67.46 -58.72 -10.47
CA ALA A 3 67.51 -57.84 -9.31
C ALA A 3 66.05 -57.52 -8.89
N HIS A 4 65.90 -57.11 -7.63
CA HIS A 4 64.68 -56.68 -6.94
C HIS A 4 63.86 -55.60 -7.67
N LEU A 5 62.54 -55.56 -7.41
CA LEU A 5 61.82 -54.31 -7.10
C LEU A 5 60.44 -54.60 -6.48
N ILE A 6 60.33 -54.33 -5.18
CA ILE A 6 59.09 -54.25 -4.40
C ILE A 6 58.60 -52.80 -4.56
N ALA A 7 57.40 -52.62 -5.12
CA ALA A 7 56.77 -51.31 -5.27
C ALA A 7 55.92 -51.00 -4.03
N THR A 8 56.33 -49.98 -3.29
CA THR A 8 55.67 -49.42 -2.10
C THR A 8 54.51 -48.52 -2.53
N LEU A 9 53.28 -48.82 -2.09
CA LEU A 9 52.11 -47.95 -2.24
C LEU A 9 52.19 -46.79 -1.22
N LEU A 10 52.33 -45.55 -1.68
CA LEU A 10 52.10 -44.35 -0.86
C LEU A 10 50.65 -43.88 -1.05
N ALA A 11 49.85 -43.98 0.00
CA ALA A 11 48.53 -43.37 0.07
C ALA A 11 48.65 -41.88 0.46
N ALA A 12 48.32 -40.99 -0.46
CA ALA A 12 48.25 -39.54 -0.21
C ALA A 12 46.92 -39.20 0.50
N LEU A 13 47.00 -38.89 1.79
CA LEU A 13 45.91 -38.28 2.56
C LEU A 13 45.79 -36.79 2.17
N LEU A 14 44.86 -36.45 1.28
CA LEU A 14 44.47 -35.06 1.02
C LEU A 14 43.54 -34.59 2.16
N LEU A 15 44.12 -33.90 3.14
CA LEU A 15 43.37 -33.14 4.15
C LEU A 15 42.65 -31.97 3.44
N ALA A 16 41.33 -32.08 3.29
CA ALA A 16 40.48 -30.96 2.90
C ALA A 16 40.51 -29.92 4.03
N TRP A 17 41.29 -28.85 3.86
CA TRP A 17 41.20 -27.68 4.72
C TRP A 17 39.84 -27.02 4.53
N PRO A 18 39.09 -26.72 5.62
CA PRO A 18 37.88 -25.93 5.49
C PRO A 18 38.28 -24.53 5.01
N SER A 19 37.83 -24.15 3.81
CA SER A 19 37.93 -22.78 3.33
C SER A 19 37.26 -21.86 4.35
N LEU A 20 38.06 -21.13 5.12
CA LEU A 20 37.58 -20.06 5.98
C LEU A 20 36.88 -19.04 5.06
N ALA A 21 35.55 -18.94 5.19
CA ALA A 21 34.81 -17.91 4.49
C ALA A 21 35.37 -16.55 4.93
N VAL A 22 35.94 -15.80 3.97
CA VAL A 22 36.44 -14.44 4.22
C VAL A 22 35.24 -13.61 4.68
N ALA A 23 35.34 -13.02 5.87
CA ALA A 23 34.32 -12.11 6.37
C ALA A 23 34.23 -10.91 5.42
N GLU A 24 33.07 -10.70 4.82
CA GLU A 24 32.85 -9.56 3.94
C GLU A 24 32.75 -8.30 4.80
N THR A 25 33.72 -7.39 4.62
CA THR A 25 33.76 -6.10 5.33
C THR A 25 33.27 -5.01 4.38
N LEU A 26 32.24 -4.28 4.82
CA LEU A 26 31.75 -3.08 4.17
C LEU A 26 32.37 -1.86 4.86
N VAL A 27 33.02 -0.98 4.10
CA VAL A 27 33.46 0.34 4.59
C VAL A 27 32.73 1.41 3.78
N LEU A 28 31.96 2.24 4.48
CA LEU A 28 31.35 3.44 3.92
C LEU A 28 32.27 4.62 4.20
N ALA A 29 32.57 5.38 3.14
CA ALA A 29 33.39 6.56 3.23
C ALA A 29 32.72 7.64 4.10
N GLU A 30 33.54 8.43 4.79
CA GLU A 30 33.10 9.69 5.37
C GLU A 30 32.53 10.60 4.28
N SER A 31 31.62 11.49 4.68
CA SER A 31 31.06 12.50 3.79
C SER A 31 30.90 13.81 4.56
N SER A 32 30.51 14.87 3.87
CA SER A 32 30.35 16.20 4.47
C SER A 32 29.41 16.22 5.69
N GLY A 33 28.52 15.24 5.83
CA GLY A 33 27.56 15.14 6.94
C GLY A 33 27.84 14.03 7.95
N GLN A 34 28.81 13.13 7.71
CA GLN A 34 28.89 11.87 8.46
C GLN A 34 30.29 11.27 8.49
N HIS A 35 30.64 10.65 9.63
CA HIS A 35 31.85 9.84 9.79
C HIS A 35 31.84 8.58 8.91
N ALA A 36 33.00 7.98 8.71
CA ALA A 36 33.11 6.69 8.05
C ALA A 36 32.51 5.57 8.91
N LEU A 37 31.99 4.52 8.26
CA LEU A 37 31.38 3.37 8.94
C LEU A 37 31.97 2.07 8.39
N ALA A 38 32.61 1.27 9.25
CA ALA A 38 33.00 -0.09 8.93
C ALA A 38 32.00 -1.09 9.54
N VAL A 39 31.58 -2.08 8.75
CA VAL A 39 30.67 -3.17 9.16
C VAL A 39 31.24 -4.50 8.70
N GLU A 40 31.30 -5.47 9.59
CA GLU A 40 31.77 -6.83 9.30
C GLU A 40 30.77 -7.84 9.86
N VAL A 41 30.44 -8.84 9.04
CA VAL A 41 29.54 -9.93 9.47
C VAL A 41 30.35 -11.19 9.80
N GLY A 42 30.45 -11.50 11.08
CA GLY A 42 31.32 -12.57 11.61
C GLY A 42 30.52 -13.69 12.27
N GLY A 43 29.83 -14.53 11.50
CA GLY A 43 29.06 -15.65 12.05
C GLY A 43 27.84 -15.18 12.84
N PRO A 44 27.63 -15.57 14.12
CA PRO A 44 26.43 -15.21 14.88
C PRO A 44 26.38 -13.73 15.32
N THR A 45 27.45 -12.98 15.09
CA THR A 45 27.57 -11.58 15.48
C THR A 45 27.94 -10.71 14.28
N LEU A 46 27.57 -9.44 14.39
CA LEU A 46 28.00 -8.38 13.49
C LEU A 46 28.78 -7.36 14.30
N THR A 47 29.91 -6.89 13.78
CA THR A 47 30.70 -5.81 14.36
C THR A 47 30.58 -4.57 13.49
N ALA A 48 30.43 -3.41 14.11
CA ALA A 48 30.44 -2.14 13.39
C ALA A 48 31.15 -1.05 14.18
N ARG A 49 31.85 -0.17 13.46
CA ARG A 49 32.62 0.92 14.06
C ARG A 49 32.51 2.19 13.24
N GLY A 50 32.25 3.32 13.92
CA GLY A 50 32.37 4.64 13.35
C GLY A 50 33.82 5.11 13.45
N CYS A 51 34.34 5.71 12.38
CA CYS A 51 35.71 6.20 12.32
C CYS A 51 35.74 7.64 11.80
N PRO A 52 36.71 8.48 12.24
CA PRO A 52 36.86 9.83 11.71
C PRO A 52 37.01 9.88 10.17
N THR A 53 37.71 8.90 9.60
CA THR A 53 37.91 8.76 8.15
C THR A 53 37.88 7.28 7.76
N ALA A 54 37.64 6.99 6.48
CA ALA A 54 37.59 5.63 5.96
C ALA A 54 38.97 4.97 5.87
N ARG A 55 40.03 5.78 5.80
CA ARG A 55 41.41 5.28 5.73
C ARG A 55 41.75 4.54 7.03
N GLY A 56 41.85 3.22 6.95
CA GLY A 56 42.12 2.36 8.10
C GLY A 56 40.90 2.13 9.00
N CYS A 57 39.70 2.50 8.56
CA CYS A 57 38.48 2.18 9.29
C CYS A 57 38.20 0.68 9.19
N THR A 58 38.17 0.01 10.35
CA THR A 58 37.88 -1.42 10.46
C THR A 58 36.80 -1.65 11.50
N ALA A 59 36.02 -2.72 11.34
CA ALA A 59 34.99 -3.09 12.34
C ALA A 59 35.60 -3.63 13.64
N ALA A 60 36.91 -3.91 13.66
CA ALA A 60 37.63 -4.44 14.82
C ALA A 60 37.55 -3.48 16.02
N GLY A 61 37.20 -4.05 17.18
CA GLY A 61 36.99 -3.31 18.42
C GLY A 61 35.74 -2.41 18.42
N GLY A 62 34.87 -2.53 17.41
CA GLY A 62 33.60 -1.82 17.35
C GLY A 62 32.47 -2.44 18.17
N ASP A 63 31.30 -1.84 18.06
CA ASP A 63 30.07 -2.31 18.68
C ASP A 63 29.63 -3.65 18.09
N ARG A 64 29.14 -4.54 18.97
CA ARG A 64 28.66 -5.87 18.60
C ARG A 64 27.14 -5.91 18.57
N PHE A 65 26.60 -6.44 17.48
CA PHE A 65 25.18 -6.65 17.27
C PHE A 65 24.89 -8.14 17.11
N GLU A 66 24.07 -8.69 18.00
CA GLU A 66 23.66 -10.09 17.92
C GLU A 66 22.67 -10.34 16.77
N ILE A 67 22.95 -11.39 15.99
CA ILE A 67 22.02 -11.91 14.98
C ILE A 67 21.06 -12.89 15.69
N PRO A 68 19.74 -12.69 15.60
CA PRO A 68 18.79 -13.51 16.34
C PRO A 68 18.81 -14.97 15.86
N VAL A 69 18.52 -15.91 16.77
CA VAL A 69 18.50 -17.37 16.50
C VAL A 69 17.66 -17.76 15.27
N GLY A 70 16.63 -16.99 14.94
CA GLY A 70 15.79 -17.19 13.75
C GLY A 70 16.38 -16.73 12.41
N ALA A 71 17.57 -16.13 12.38
CA ALA A 71 18.24 -15.65 11.17
C ALA A 71 19.47 -16.51 10.82
N ASN A 72 19.75 -16.65 9.53
CA ASN A 72 20.83 -17.46 8.97
C ASN A 72 22.02 -16.56 8.63
N PRO A 73 23.04 -16.46 9.50
CA PRO A 73 24.17 -15.57 9.27
C PRO A 73 25.00 -15.92 8.04
N ARG A 74 24.96 -17.18 7.56
CA ARG A 74 25.71 -17.60 6.37
C ARG A 74 25.23 -16.94 5.08
N GLY A 75 24.01 -16.40 5.06
CA GLY A 75 23.46 -15.65 3.93
C GLY A 75 23.45 -14.15 4.15
N ALA A 76 24.19 -13.65 5.15
CA ALA A 76 24.20 -12.24 5.47
C ALA A 76 24.92 -11.42 4.40
N THR A 77 24.37 -10.26 4.08
CA THR A 77 24.96 -9.30 3.13
C THR A 77 24.93 -7.90 3.74
N ALA A 78 25.97 -7.11 3.53
CA ALA A 78 26.01 -5.70 3.93
C ALA A 78 26.14 -4.80 2.69
N THR A 79 25.31 -3.76 2.59
CA THR A 79 25.33 -2.82 1.46
C THR A 79 25.21 -1.38 1.95
N GLY A 80 25.92 -0.46 1.31
CA GLY A 80 25.77 0.98 1.55
C GLY A 80 24.57 1.54 0.81
N ILE A 81 23.78 2.39 1.48
CA ILE A 81 22.65 3.10 0.88
C ILE A 81 22.82 4.59 1.14
N VAL A 82 22.97 5.37 0.08
CA VAL A 82 22.88 6.82 0.15
C VAL A 82 21.41 7.18 0.37
N VAL A 83 21.10 7.86 1.46
CA VAL A 83 19.71 8.23 1.81
C VAL A 83 19.42 9.71 1.66
N GLY A 84 20.46 10.51 1.49
CA GLY A 84 20.35 11.95 1.22
C GLY A 84 21.74 12.57 1.02
N PRO A 85 21.79 13.90 0.83
CA PRO A 85 23.05 14.62 0.69
C PRO A 85 24.00 14.34 1.87
N GLY A 86 25.17 13.78 1.60
CA GLY A 86 26.19 13.49 2.62
C GLY A 86 25.70 12.57 3.75
N THR A 87 24.75 11.68 3.47
CA THR A 87 24.24 10.72 4.46
C THR A 87 24.12 9.34 3.85
N THR A 88 24.83 8.38 4.43
CA THR A 88 24.82 6.97 4.01
C THR A 88 24.52 6.08 5.21
N VAL A 89 23.81 4.98 4.98
CA VAL A 89 23.55 3.96 5.99
C VAL A 89 24.01 2.59 5.48
N ALA A 90 24.47 1.73 6.39
CA ALA A 90 24.75 0.34 6.07
C ALA A 90 23.48 -0.49 6.30
N LEU A 91 22.96 -1.11 5.23
CA LEU A 91 21.89 -2.09 5.30
C LEU A 91 22.50 -3.49 5.37
N VAL A 92 22.37 -4.12 6.52
CA VAL A 92 22.71 -5.52 6.73
C VAL A 92 21.43 -6.34 6.62
N THR A 93 21.42 -7.30 5.71
CA THR A 93 20.32 -8.23 5.49
C THR A 93 20.77 -9.63 5.86
N VAL A 94 20.06 -10.28 6.78
CA VAL A 94 20.31 -11.66 7.18
C VAL A 94 19.04 -12.49 6.94
N PRO A 95 19.03 -13.43 5.98
CA PRO A 95 17.85 -14.24 5.67
C PRO A 95 17.30 -14.98 6.88
N ALA A 96 16.00 -15.22 6.96
CA ALA A 96 15.44 -16.09 7.98
C ALA A 96 15.96 -17.55 7.82
N ARG A 97 16.17 -18.28 8.93
CA ARG A 97 16.52 -19.70 8.87
C ARG A 97 15.39 -20.57 8.33
N LYS A 98 14.14 -20.19 8.62
CA LYS A 98 12.92 -20.89 8.21
C LYS A 98 11.84 -19.88 7.83
N GLY A 99 11.15 -20.15 6.74
CA GLY A 99 10.06 -19.31 6.22
C GLY A 99 10.54 -18.04 5.52
N PRO A 100 9.60 -17.17 5.10
CA PRO A 100 9.91 -15.95 4.37
C PRO A 100 10.47 -14.85 5.28
N GLY A 101 11.21 -13.93 4.66
CA GLY A 101 11.69 -12.69 5.26
C GLY A 101 13.16 -12.72 5.69
N SER A 102 13.60 -11.57 6.17
CA SER A 102 14.99 -11.35 6.59
C SER A 102 15.02 -10.53 7.86
N TRP A 103 15.97 -10.81 8.74
CA TRP A 103 16.33 -9.87 9.78
C TRP A 103 17.20 -8.77 9.17
N ILE A 104 16.83 -7.52 9.44
CA ILE A 104 17.51 -6.34 8.94
C ILE A 104 18.13 -5.58 10.12
N LEU A 105 19.35 -5.09 9.90
CA LEU A 105 19.99 -4.08 10.73
C LEU A 105 20.44 -2.93 9.83
N LEU A 106 19.89 -1.74 10.08
CA LEU A 106 20.29 -0.51 9.42
C LEU A 106 21.15 0.31 10.39
N LEU A 107 22.40 0.56 10.02
CA LEU A 107 23.37 1.27 10.84
C LEU A 107 23.71 2.62 10.21
N ALA A 108 23.91 3.62 11.06
CA ALA A 108 24.46 4.91 10.66
C ALA A 108 25.66 5.23 11.55
N ALA A 109 26.70 5.83 10.98
CA ALA A 109 27.72 6.51 11.78
C ALA A 109 27.16 7.84 12.30
N SER A 110 27.73 8.33 13.39
CA SER A 110 27.47 9.67 13.91
C SER A 110 27.85 10.77 12.91
N ARG A 111 27.34 11.98 13.17
CA ARG A 111 27.54 13.11 12.25
C ARG A 111 28.95 13.66 12.33
N ALA A 112 29.35 14.33 11.25
CA ALA A 112 30.52 15.20 11.29
C ALA A 112 30.37 16.22 12.44
N GLY A 113 31.38 16.34 13.29
CA GLY A 113 31.37 17.18 14.50
C GLY A 113 30.97 16.46 15.79
N GLU A 114 30.39 15.26 15.72
CA GLU A 114 30.15 14.39 16.88
C GLU A 114 31.32 13.41 17.06
N PRO A 115 31.53 12.82 18.25
CA PRO A 115 32.45 11.70 18.40
C PRO A 115 32.06 10.54 17.48
N PRO A 116 33.00 9.90 16.75
CA PRO A 116 32.71 8.74 15.91
C PRO A 116 32.05 7.62 16.72
N SER A 117 30.84 7.26 16.33
CA SER A 117 30.05 6.20 16.96
C SER A 117 29.10 5.58 15.94
N VAL A 118 28.50 4.44 16.28
CA VAL A 118 27.52 3.74 15.44
C VAL A 118 26.17 3.72 16.14
N SER A 119 25.10 3.96 15.39
CA SER A 119 23.73 3.91 15.90
C SER A 119 22.86 2.98 15.05
N PRO A 120 22.13 2.03 15.65
CA PRO A 120 21.13 1.23 14.94
C PRO A 120 19.88 2.07 14.67
N VAL A 121 19.65 2.39 13.39
CA VAL A 121 18.48 3.14 12.93
C VAL A 121 17.26 2.22 12.79
N LEU A 122 17.46 0.96 12.43
CA LEU A 122 16.41 -0.05 12.34
C LEU A 122 16.99 -1.42 12.70
N LYS A 123 16.27 -2.19 13.52
CA LYS A 123 16.64 -3.57 13.86
C LYS A 123 15.39 -4.44 13.93
N GLY A 124 15.34 -5.54 13.17
CA GLY A 124 14.26 -6.52 13.29
C GLY A 124 13.93 -7.27 12.00
N PHE A 125 13.00 -8.22 12.10
CA PHE A 125 12.51 -8.98 10.94
C PHE A 125 11.59 -8.14 10.04
N ILE A 126 11.88 -8.18 8.75
CA ILE A 126 11.12 -7.63 7.64
C ILE A 126 10.62 -8.78 6.77
N ASN A 127 9.44 -8.64 6.15
CA ASN A 127 8.76 -9.63 5.31
C ASN A 127 8.55 -10.99 6.00
N ARG A 128 8.54 -11.00 7.34
CA ARG A 128 8.20 -12.15 8.16
C ARG A 128 6.77 -11.99 8.69
N PRO A 129 5.79 -12.77 8.22
CA PRO A 129 4.44 -12.73 8.74
C PRO A 129 4.40 -13.07 10.24
N LYS A 130 3.59 -12.33 11.00
CA LYS A 130 3.28 -12.59 12.40
C LYS A 130 1.76 -12.65 12.58
N GLY A 131 1.28 -13.62 13.35
CA GLY A 131 -0.15 -13.84 13.61
C GLY A 131 -0.49 -15.33 13.49
N ALA A 132 -1.37 -15.82 14.36
CA ALA A 132 -1.75 -17.23 14.42
C ALA A 132 -2.81 -17.58 13.36
N LEU A 133 -3.77 -16.68 13.14
CA LEU A 133 -4.91 -16.90 12.24
C LEU A 133 -4.62 -16.36 10.84
N ALA A 134 -5.06 -17.10 9.83
CA ALA A 134 -5.09 -16.62 8.46
C ALA A 134 -6.03 -15.42 8.36
N GLY A 135 -5.63 -14.38 7.61
CA GLY A 135 -6.37 -13.13 7.47
C GLY A 135 -5.98 -12.05 8.49
N GLU A 136 -5.37 -12.42 9.62
CA GLU A 136 -4.90 -11.46 10.64
C GLU A 136 -3.39 -11.23 10.62
N ARG A 137 -2.68 -11.96 9.74
CA ARG A 137 -1.23 -11.89 9.71
C ARG A 137 -0.78 -10.51 9.26
N LYS A 138 0.22 -9.99 9.95
CA LYS A 138 0.88 -8.73 9.60
C LYS A 138 2.37 -8.91 9.45
N THR A 139 2.98 -8.14 8.58
CA THR A 139 4.43 -8.10 8.43
C THR A 139 4.95 -6.67 8.37
N SER A 140 6.16 -6.46 8.87
CA SER A 140 6.90 -5.22 8.62
C SER A 140 7.51 -5.29 7.24
N VAL A 141 7.44 -4.22 6.48
CA VAL A 141 8.13 -4.10 5.18
C VAL A 141 9.11 -2.94 5.21
N LEU A 142 10.22 -3.07 4.49
CA LEU A 142 11.15 -1.99 4.18
C LEU A 142 11.12 -1.80 2.67
N LEU A 143 10.65 -0.64 2.22
CA LEU A 143 10.61 -0.22 0.83
C LEU A 143 11.80 0.71 0.57
N ARG A 144 12.41 0.55 -0.60
CA ARG A 144 13.50 1.36 -1.12
C ARG A 144 12.98 2.06 -2.36
N GLU A 145 12.94 3.38 -2.33
CA GLU A 145 12.37 4.19 -3.40
C GLU A 145 13.46 5.10 -3.98
N PRO A 146 13.53 5.29 -5.31
CA PRO A 146 14.40 6.30 -5.87
C PRO A 146 14.08 7.68 -5.32
N ALA A 147 15.11 8.44 -4.96
CA ALA A 147 15.01 9.85 -4.57
C ALA A 147 15.86 10.73 -5.49
N ALA A 148 15.74 12.06 -5.36
CA ALA A 148 16.59 12.99 -6.11
C ALA A 148 18.09 12.74 -5.85
N ILE A 149 18.42 12.33 -4.62
CA ILE A 149 19.78 11.93 -4.22
C ILE A 149 19.63 10.61 -3.46
N GLY A 150 20.18 9.53 -4.03
CA GLY A 150 20.14 8.20 -3.42
C GLY A 150 18.74 7.59 -3.34
N GLU A 151 18.39 7.04 -2.19
CA GLU A 151 17.16 6.32 -1.95
C GLU A 151 16.37 6.84 -0.74
N ARG A 152 15.05 6.92 -0.88
CA ARG A 152 14.12 7.12 0.22
C ARG A 152 13.76 5.77 0.83
N LEU A 153 14.10 5.59 2.11
CA LEU A 153 13.74 4.38 2.86
C LEU A 153 12.41 4.56 3.58
N VAL A 154 11.50 3.60 3.38
CA VAL A 154 10.17 3.59 4.00
C VAL A 154 9.96 2.29 4.75
N ILE A 155 9.68 2.35 6.05
CA ILE A 155 9.16 1.18 6.80
C ILE A 155 7.66 1.27 6.92
N GLY A 156 6.97 0.14 6.90
CA GLY A 156 5.53 0.11 7.11
C GLY A 156 5.04 -1.26 7.53
N LYS A 157 3.72 -1.41 7.53
CA LYS A 157 3.03 -2.66 7.83
C LYS A 157 2.17 -3.08 6.65
N GLN A 158 2.24 -4.36 6.32
CA GLN A 158 1.28 -5.01 5.43
C GLN A 158 0.45 -5.99 6.26
N TYR A 159 -0.84 -6.02 6.01
CA TYR A 159 -1.78 -6.93 6.66
C TYR A 159 -2.42 -7.81 5.59
N GLU A 160 -2.62 -9.09 5.90
CA GLU A 160 -3.21 -10.06 4.98
C GLU A 160 -4.63 -9.65 4.54
N ASN A 161 -5.41 -9.05 5.45
CA ASN A 161 -6.75 -8.53 5.17
C ASN A 161 -6.81 -7.07 4.69
N ALA A 162 -5.69 -6.33 4.63
CA ALA A 162 -5.66 -4.94 4.18
C ALA A 162 -4.95 -4.81 2.83
N THR A 163 -5.68 -5.15 1.76
CA THR A 163 -5.18 -5.09 0.37
C THR A 163 -6.01 -4.14 -0.48
N VAL A 164 -5.39 -3.52 -1.48
CA VAL A 164 -6.09 -2.75 -2.53
C VAL A 164 -6.51 -3.72 -3.64
N CYS A 165 -7.67 -4.34 -3.46
CA CYS A 165 -8.23 -5.33 -4.39
C CYS A 165 -7.23 -6.43 -4.79
N GLY A 166 -6.61 -7.06 -3.78
CA GLY A 166 -5.63 -8.12 -3.97
C GLY A 166 -4.18 -7.64 -4.11
N ARG A 167 -3.94 -6.32 -4.17
CA ARG A 167 -2.58 -5.75 -4.16
C ARG A 167 -2.16 -5.44 -2.72
N PRO A 168 -0.97 -5.86 -2.26
CA PRO A 168 -0.49 -5.54 -0.92
C PRO A 168 -0.45 -4.03 -0.69
N ALA A 169 -1.11 -3.56 0.37
CA ALA A 169 -1.08 -2.16 0.78
C ALA A 169 -0.13 -2.00 1.96
N THR A 170 0.72 -0.98 1.91
CA THR A 170 1.62 -0.66 3.02
C THR A 170 1.05 0.51 3.82
N ILE A 171 0.62 0.25 5.05
CA ILE A 171 0.04 1.25 5.96
C ILE A 171 0.97 1.52 7.14
N ALA A 172 0.61 2.51 7.98
CA ALA A 172 1.39 2.94 9.14
C ALA A 172 2.88 3.20 8.80
N THR A 173 3.10 3.85 7.66
CA THR A 173 4.43 4.07 7.11
C THR A 173 5.21 5.11 7.91
N LYS A 174 6.53 4.93 7.91
CA LYS A 174 7.50 5.92 8.36
C LYS A 174 8.63 6.00 7.35
N VAL A 175 9.18 7.18 7.18
CA VAL A 175 10.28 7.45 6.27
C VAL A 175 11.49 7.86 7.08
N LEU A 176 12.66 7.36 6.70
CA LEU A 176 13.91 7.78 7.31
C LEU A 176 14.23 9.20 6.86
N ASP A 177 14.33 10.12 7.79
CA ASP A 177 14.82 11.47 7.51
C ASP A 177 16.36 11.47 7.53
N PRO A 178 17.05 11.74 6.40
CA PRO A 178 18.52 11.83 6.36
C PRO A 178 19.03 12.94 7.30
N SER A 179 18.23 14.00 7.36
CA SER A 179 18.16 15.10 8.31
C SER A 179 18.51 14.81 9.75
N THR A 180 17.99 13.70 10.27
CA THR A 180 17.98 13.40 11.70
C THR A 180 18.29 11.93 11.99
N LEU A 181 18.43 11.11 10.94
CA LEU A 181 18.52 9.64 11.00
C LEU A 181 17.38 9.02 11.82
N SER A 182 16.21 9.65 11.83
CA SER A 182 15.05 9.20 12.58
C SER A 182 13.86 8.91 11.67
N TRP A 183 13.03 7.94 12.09
CA TRP A 183 11.84 7.54 11.34
C TRP A 183 10.67 8.48 11.61
N LYS A 184 10.36 9.33 10.64
CA LYS A 184 9.21 10.24 10.69
C LYS A 184 7.98 9.57 10.09
N ARG A 185 6.81 9.78 10.67
CA ARG A 185 5.55 9.25 10.10
C ARG A 185 5.39 9.76 8.67
N SER A 186 4.84 8.92 7.80
CA SER A 186 4.52 9.28 6.42
C SER A 186 3.14 8.73 6.05
N HIS A 187 2.71 8.99 4.83
CA HIS A 187 1.42 8.54 4.33
C HIS A 187 1.45 7.09 3.86
N ALA A 188 0.30 6.44 3.91
CA ALA A 188 0.14 5.09 3.40
C ALA A 188 0.64 4.98 1.95
N ARG A 189 1.28 3.85 1.65
CA ARG A 189 1.72 3.44 0.32
C ARG A 189 0.82 2.29 -0.11
N ALA A 190 -0.40 2.65 -0.53
CA ALA A 190 -1.41 1.68 -0.92
C ALA A 190 -1.09 0.97 -2.25
N LEU A 191 -0.45 1.68 -3.18
CA LEU A 191 -0.02 1.15 -4.48
C LEU A 191 1.48 1.41 -4.67
N SER A 192 2.18 0.47 -5.32
CA SER A 192 3.59 0.65 -5.66
C SER A 192 3.75 1.69 -6.78
N PRO A 193 4.90 2.39 -6.87
CA PRO A 193 5.16 3.32 -7.97
C PRO A 193 5.01 2.67 -9.35
N GLN A 194 5.41 1.40 -9.49
CA GLN A 194 5.26 0.64 -10.73
C GLN A 194 3.79 0.33 -11.07
N ALA A 195 2.96 0.05 -10.07
CA ALA A 195 1.53 -0.15 -10.29
C ALA A 195 0.86 1.16 -10.71
N GLN A 196 1.22 2.27 -10.06
CA GLN A 196 0.72 3.60 -10.39
C GLN A 196 1.14 4.06 -11.80
N SER A 197 2.38 3.80 -12.21
CA SER A 197 2.87 4.20 -13.55
C SER A 197 2.19 3.44 -14.69
N LYS A 198 1.69 2.23 -14.42
CA LYS A 198 0.93 1.41 -15.37
C LYS A 198 -0.59 1.67 -15.35
N ALA A 199 -1.07 2.51 -14.43
CA ALA A 199 -2.50 2.81 -14.33
C ALA A 199 -2.96 3.61 -15.56
N ARG A 200 -4.14 3.25 -16.10
CA ARG A 200 -4.72 3.97 -17.23
C ARG A 200 -5.17 5.35 -16.79
N ARG A 201 -4.77 6.40 -17.51
CA ARG A 201 -5.16 7.77 -17.21
C ARG A 201 -6.60 8.04 -17.64
N LEU A 202 -7.40 8.61 -16.75
CA LEU A 202 -8.77 9.07 -16.97
C LEU A 202 -8.91 10.49 -16.42
N PHE A 203 -9.91 11.22 -16.90
CA PHE A 203 -10.23 12.56 -16.43
C PHE A 203 -11.67 12.58 -15.90
N ALA A 204 -11.85 13.15 -14.72
CA ALA A 204 -13.17 13.41 -14.20
C ALA A 204 -13.77 14.63 -14.90
N LYS A 205 -15.07 14.59 -15.18
CA LYS A 205 -15.84 15.70 -15.73
C LYS A 205 -16.83 16.18 -14.68
N ARG A 206 -16.87 17.49 -14.42
CA ARG A 206 -17.91 18.10 -13.61
C ARG A 206 -19.28 17.83 -14.24
N LEU A 207 -20.27 17.55 -13.41
CA LEU A 207 -21.66 17.42 -13.81
C LEU A 207 -22.41 18.70 -13.44
N ASP A 208 -23.31 19.15 -14.32
CA ASP A 208 -24.19 20.30 -14.07
C ASP A 208 -25.43 19.92 -13.23
N ARG A 209 -25.34 18.83 -12.48
CA ARG A 209 -26.38 18.31 -11.59
C ARG A 209 -25.79 17.79 -10.30
N THR A 210 -26.60 17.80 -9.25
CA THR A 210 -26.29 17.06 -8.02
C THR A 210 -26.33 15.55 -8.27
N LEU A 211 -25.55 14.82 -7.48
CA LEU A 211 -25.56 13.37 -7.50
C LEU A 211 -26.92 12.83 -7.02
N LYS A 212 -27.55 11.95 -7.80
CA LYS A 212 -28.76 11.25 -7.39
C LYS A 212 -28.39 10.02 -6.55
N LEU A 213 -28.91 9.94 -5.33
CA LEU A 213 -28.56 8.91 -4.33
C LEU A 213 -29.73 7.98 -3.96
N ASP A 214 -30.87 8.18 -4.59
CA ASP A 214 -32.09 7.37 -4.49
C ASP A 214 -32.04 6.07 -5.31
N HIS A 215 -30.96 5.87 -6.06
CA HIS A 215 -30.72 4.67 -6.88
C HIS A 215 -30.08 3.51 -6.07
N PRO A 216 -30.26 2.25 -6.52
CA PRO A 216 -29.53 1.08 -6.05
C PRO A 216 -28.01 1.34 -6.05
N GLN A 217 -27.34 1.02 -4.95
CA GLN A 217 -25.89 1.23 -4.83
C GLN A 217 -25.15 -0.10 -4.96
N LEU A 218 -24.23 -0.17 -5.93
CA LEU A 218 -23.39 -1.35 -6.12
C LEU A 218 -22.25 -1.44 -5.09
N LEU A 219 -21.62 -0.31 -4.77
CA LEU A 219 -20.41 -0.23 -3.97
C LEU A 219 -20.71 -0.11 -2.48
N HIS A 220 -20.07 -0.92 -1.64
CA HIS A 220 -20.16 -0.80 -0.18
C HIS A 220 -18.78 -0.83 0.45
N GLY A 221 -18.42 0.23 1.17
CA GLY A 221 -17.16 0.31 1.92
C GLY A 221 -17.04 -0.80 2.95
N VAL A 222 -15.91 -1.52 2.92
CA VAL A 222 -15.60 -2.61 3.87
C VAL A 222 -14.32 -2.36 4.66
N LEU A 223 -13.42 -1.54 4.13
CA LEU A 223 -12.15 -1.20 4.78
C LEU A 223 -11.75 0.23 4.39
N ALA A 224 -11.23 0.97 5.36
CA ALA A 224 -10.55 2.24 5.12
C ALA A 224 -9.19 2.21 5.84
N SER A 225 -8.12 2.69 5.20
CA SER A 225 -6.79 2.76 5.83
C SER A 225 -6.74 3.76 6.99
N SER A 226 -7.55 4.82 6.90
CA SER A 226 -7.83 5.76 7.96
C SER A 226 -9.24 6.35 7.77
N ALA A 227 -9.75 7.05 8.78
CA ALA A 227 -10.96 7.85 8.65
C ALA A 227 -11.04 8.87 9.79
N LEU A 228 -11.07 10.16 9.46
CA LEU A 228 -11.32 11.20 10.45
C LEU A 228 -12.72 11.00 11.07
N GLY A 229 -12.83 11.18 12.39
CA GLY A 229 -14.10 11.03 13.11
C GLY A 229 -14.72 9.62 13.05
N LYS A 230 -13.94 8.60 12.66
CA LYS A 230 -14.38 7.20 12.46
C LYS A 230 -15.45 7.01 11.37
N GLN A 231 -15.67 7.98 10.48
CA GLN A 231 -16.64 7.88 9.37
C GLN A 231 -16.14 7.03 8.18
N ARG A 232 -15.79 5.77 8.44
CA ARG A 232 -15.21 4.85 7.44
C ARG A 232 -16.16 4.52 6.28
N GLY A 233 -17.46 4.55 6.53
CA GLY A 233 -18.50 4.26 5.54
C GLY A 233 -19.08 5.48 4.84
N GLY A 234 -18.67 6.70 5.21
CA GLY A 234 -19.32 7.93 4.74
C GLY A 234 -19.27 8.12 3.22
N MET A 235 -18.29 7.52 2.54
CA MET A 235 -18.17 7.62 1.08
C MET A 235 -19.17 6.76 0.30
N THR A 236 -19.86 5.81 0.94
CA THR A 236 -20.80 4.89 0.28
C THR A 236 -22.08 4.69 1.10
N ASP A 237 -22.52 5.70 1.84
CA ASP A 237 -23.70 5.62 2.71
C ASP A 237 -24.95 6.28 2.10
N ARG A 238 -24.83 6.81 0.87
CA ARG A 238 -25.86 7.52 0.12
C ARG A 238 -26.28 8.83 0.78
N LYS A 239 -25.35 9.55 1.39
CA LYS A 239 -25.61 10.85 1.99
C LYS A 239 -24.53 11.86 1.61
N LEU A 240 -24.91 12.88 0.83
CA LEU A 240 -23.99 14.00 0.55
C LEU A 240 -23.62 14.80 1.79
N ALA A 241 -24.35 14.64 2.90
CA ALA A 241 -24.04 15.30 4.16
C ALA A 241 -22.91 14.62 4.94
N THR A 242 -22.53 13.39 4.61
CA THR A 242 -21.42 12.67 5.24
C THR A 242 -20.22 12.64 4.30
N ARG A 243 -19.10 12.13 4.80
CA ARG A 243 -17.89 11.94 4.00
C ARG A 243 -17.01 10.87 4.60
N TRP A 244 -16.10 10.40 3.79
CA TRP A 244 -14.83 9.92 4.28
C TRP A 244 -13.77 11.03 4.14
N ALA A 245 -12.83 11.09 5.08
CA ALA A 245 -11.58 11.83 4.88
C ALA A 245 -10.42 11.11 5.53
N GLU A 246 -9.23 11.40 5.05
CA GLU A 246 -8.01 10.97 5.72
C GLU A 246 -7.96 11.46 7.17
N ASP A 247 -7.54 10.59 8.09
CA ASP A 247 -7.39 10.92 9.52
C ASP A 247 -6.20 11.86 9.79
N ARG A 248 -5.42 12.17 8.74
CA ARG A 248 -4.25 13.03 8.84
C ARG A 248 -4.31 14.09 7.76
N PRO A 249 -4.51 15.36 8.16
CA PRO A 249 -4.41 16.48 7.26
C PRO A 249 -3.05 16.44 6.52
N ALA A 250 -3.06 16.36 5.17
CA ALA A 250 -1.86 16.49 4.33
C ALA A 250 -2.16 16.60 2.81
N GLU A 251 -1.20 16.20 1.98
CA GLU A 251 -1.28 16.21 0.51
C GLU A 251 -2.16 15.09 -0.07
N GLY A 252 -2.98 14.38 0.73
CA GLY A 252 -3.86 13.31 0.25
C GLY A 252 -3.18 12.02 -0.21
N ARG A 253 -1.92 11.75 0.11
CA ARG A 253 -1.17 10.69 -0.61
C ARG A 253 -1.39 9.28 -0.06
N GLY A 254 -2.16 8.46 -0.76
CA GLY A 254 -2.13 7.00 -0.62
C GLY A 254 -2.97 6.40 0.51
N GLU A 255 -3.75 7.20 1.23
CA GLU A 255 -4.89 6.70 2.00
C GLU A 255 -5.95 6.11 1.04
N PHE A 256 -6.68 5.09 1.48
CA PHE A 256 -7.58 4.34 0.62
C PHE A 256 -8.81 3.78 1.32
N ILE A 257 -9.86 3.57 0.54
CA ILE A 257 -11.04 2.78 0.88
C ILE A 257 -11.15 1.60 -0.07
N VAL A 258 -11.47 0.42 0.47
CA VAL A 258 -11.86 -0.77 -0.28
C VAL A 258 -13.36 -0.96 -0.13
N MET A 259 -14.01 -1.23 -1.24
CA MET A 259 -15.43 -1.50 -1.36
C MET A 259 -15.65 -2.87 -1.99
N THR A 260 -16.72 -3.53 -1.55
CA THR A 260 -17.26 -4.69 -2.26
C THR A 260 -18.18 -4.24 -3.38
N SER A 261 -18.28 -5.07 -4.42
CA SER A 261 -19.11 -4.91 -5.60
C SER A 261 -19.62 -6.30 -6.03
N SER A 262 -20.37 -6.40 -7.14
CA SER A 262 -20.73 -7.67 -7.77
C SER A 262 -19.95 -7.87 -9.07
N HIS A 263 -19.41 -9.06 -9.27
CA HIS A 263 -18.77 -9.46 -10.53
C HIS A 263 -19.79 -9.73 -11.66
N GLU A 264 -21.08 -9.77 -11.34
CA GLU A 264 -22.16 -9.95 -12.32
C GLU A 264 -22.63 -8.62 -12.92
N VAL A 265 -22.30 -7.49 -12.29
CA VAL A 265 -22.78 -6.16 -12.68
C VAL A 265 -21.66 -5.38 -13.37
N PRO A 266 -21.77 -5.10 -14.69
CA PRO A 266 -20.79 -4.28 -15.38
C PRO A 266 -20.79 -2.83 -14.86
N ILE A 267 -19.59 -2.34 -14.54
CA ILE A 267 -19.35 -0.95 -14.15
C ILE A 267 -18.97 -0.16 -15.40
N LEU A 268 -19.79 0.84 -15.76
CA LEU A 268 -19.58 1.73 -16.91
C LEU A 268 -18.73 2.96 -16.56
N GLY A 269 -18.63 3.29 -15.28
CA GLY A 269 -18.05 4.54 -14.80
C GLY A 269 -18.23 4.71 -13.31
N PHE A 270 -17.83 5.87 -12.83
CA PHE A 270 -18.01 6.29 -11.45
C PHE A 270 -18.58 7.70 -11.41
N GLU A 271 -19.35 8.00 -10.37
CA GLU A 271 -19.68 9.38 -10.02
C GLU A 271 -19.22 9.65 -8.59
N LEU A 272 -18.68 10.84 -8.38
CA LEU A 272 -18.09 11.26 -7.11
C LEU A 272 -18.69 12.59 -6.68
N ALA A 273 -18.91 12.76 -5.39
CA ALA A 273 -19.04 14.06 -4.74
C ALA A 273 -17.87 14.22 -3.78
N ILE A 274 -17.13 15.33 -3.89
CA ILE A 274 -15.93 15.55 -3.07
C ILE A 274 -16.30 16.27 -1.78
N ARG A 275 -16.83 17.49 -1.89
CA ARG A 275 -17.23 18.33 -0.75
C ARG A 275 -18.61 17.92 -0.21
N PRO A 276 -18.74 17.56 1.08
CA PRO A 276 -20.04 17.26 1.69
C PRO A 276 -20.92 18.51 1.79
N THR A 277 -22.24 18.31 1.80
CA THR A 277 -23.24 19.40 1.94
C THR A 277 -23.38 19.89 3.37
N ALA A 278 -23.05 19.05 4.36
CA ALA A 278 -22.94 19.50 5.73
C ALA A 278 -21.59 20.18 5.94
N ASP A 279 -21.56 21.22 6.76
CA ASP A 279 -20.34 21.92 7.13
C ASP A 279 -19.58 21.13 8.21
N LEU A 280 -18.99 20.01 7.80
CA LEU A 280 -18.22 19.12 8.68
C LEU A 280 -16.75 19.52 8.78
N GLU A 281 -16.27 20.26 7.79
CA GLU A 281 -14.89 20.69 7.57
C GLU A 281 -14.96 21.98 6.75
N PRO A 282 -15.03 23.17 7.38
CA PRO A 282 -15.14 24.43 6.66
C PRO A 282 -13.94 24.66 5.71
N GLU A 283 -12.82 24.01 6.01
CA GLU A 283 -11.59 24.09 5.25
C GLU A 283 -11.14 22.70 4.73
N GLY A 284 -12.00 21.91 4.09
CA GLY A 284 -11.56 20.63 3.50
C GLY A 284 -10.65 20.79 2.27
N ALA A 285 -9.94 19.71 1.92
CA ALA A 285 -9.11 19.64 0.71
C ALA A 285 -9.65 18.63 -0.33
N ALA A 286 -9.44 18.93 -1.62
CA ALA A 286 -9.88 18.07 -2.72
C ALA A 286 -8.72 17.21 -3.21
N PRO A 287 -8.97 15.97 -3.70
CA PRO A 287 -7.96 15.29 -4.49
C PRO A 287 -7.77 16.04 -5.82
N ARG A 288 -6.52 16.26 -6.22
CA ARG A 288 -6.15 16.59 -7.60
C ARG A 288 -6.11 15.33 -8.45
N THR A 289 -5.59 14.25 -7.88
CA THR A 289 -5.58 12.91 -8.48
C THR A 289 -6.04 11.86 -7.49
N LEU A 290 -6.65 10.80 -8.00
CA LEU A 290 -7.00 9.61 -7.25
C LEU A 290 -6.87 8.38 -8.16
N THR A 291 -6.64 7.21 -7.60
CA THR A 291 -6.62 5.95 -8.34
C THR A 291 -7.82 5.10 -7.97
N ILE A 292 -8.58 4.68 -8.98
CA ILE A 292 -9.61 3.65 -8.82
C ILE A 292 -9.00 2.31 -9.22
N ALA A 293 -9.00 1.35 -8.30
CA ALA A 293 -8.46 0.01 -8.49
C ALA A 293 -9.58 -1.03 -8.50
N THR A 294 -9.56 -1.92 -9.47
CA THR A 294 -10.33 -3.17 -9.44
C THR A 294 -9.36 -4.33 -9.21
N ARG A 295 -9.85 -5.58 -9.18
CA ARG A 295 -8.92 -6.74 -9.12
C ARG A 295 -7.92 -6.75 -10.28
N ARG A 296 -8.36 -6.35 -11.48
CA ARG A 296 -7.58 -6.51 -12.71
C ARG A 296 -7.01 -5.19 -13.23
N GLU A 297 -7.66 -4.07 -12.97
CA GLU A 297 -7.36 -2.79 -13.62
C GLU A 297 -7.07 -1.68 -12.60
N LEU A 298 -6.28 -0.70 -13.02
CA LEU A 298 -5.96 0.51 -12.26
C LEU A 298 -6.23 1.71 -13.16
N TYR A 299 -6.95 2.69 -12.61
CA TYR A 299 -7.29 3.92 -13.31
C TYR A 299 -6.82 5.11 -12.50
N ASN A 300 -5.87 5.88 -13.03
CA ASN A 300 -5.45 7.14 -12.44
C ASN A 300 -6.37 8.25 -12.96
N VAL A 301 -7.20 8.80 -12.09
CA VAL A 301 -8.20 9.82 -12.37
C VAL A 301 -7.66 11.19 -11.97
N THR A 302 -7.66 12.13 -12.91
CA THR A 302 -7.37 13.54 -12.65
C THR A 302 -8.65 14.34 -12.53
N MET A 303 -8.77 15.14 -11.46
CA MET A 303 -9.88 16.06 -11.25
C MET A 303 -9.71 17.32 -12.10
N PRO A 304 -10.78 17.91 -12.65
CA PRO A 304 -10.70 19.05 -13.57
C PRO A 304 -10.30 20.37 -12.89
N GLY A 305 -10.32 20.41 -11.56
CA GLY A 305 -10.02 21.58 -10.74
C GLY A 305 -10.12 21.24 -9.26
N ASP A 306 -10.06 22.26 -8.42
CA ASP A 306 -10.21 22.12 -6.98
C ASP A 306 -11.69 22.02 -6.60
N ALA A 307 -12.14 20.80 -6.36
CA ALA A 307 -13.55 20.52 -6.07
C ALA A 307 -14.06 21.13 -4.75
N TRP A 308 -13.17 21.62 -3.89
CA TRP A 308 -13.58 22.32 -2.66
C TRP A 308 -13.92 23.80 -2.88
N LEU A 309 -13.48 24.39 -3.99
CA LEU A 309 -13.91 25.73 -4.40
C LEU A 309 -15.30 25.74 -5.04
N GLU A 310 -15.84 24.56 -5.35
CA GLU A 310 -17.17 24.41 -5.90
C GLU A 310 -18.25 24.37 -4.82
N LYS A 311 -19.52 24.48 -5.26
CA LYS A 311 -20.68 24.33 -4.37
C LYS A 311 -20.65 22.95 -3.68
N PRO A 312 -20.96 22.86 -2.38
CA PRO A 312 -21.12 21.58 -1.69
C PRO A 312 -22.03 20.60 -2.44
N GLY A 313 -21.66 19.32 -2.50
CA GLY A 313 -22.40 18.30 -3.24
C GLY A 313 -22.21 18.32 -4.76
N THR A 314 -21.35 19.19 -5.31
CA THR A 314 -21.01 19.19 -6.75
C THR A 314 -20.49 17.81 -7.15
N ALA A 315 -21.09 17.26 -8.21
CA ALA A 315 -20.80 15.92 -8.68
C ALA A 315 -19.83 15.91 -9.86
N TYR A 316 -19.07 14.82 -9.97
CA TYR A 316 -18.12 14.55 -11.03
C TYR A 316 -18.36 13.16 -11.58
N SER A 317 -18.15 12.96 -12.88
CA SER A 317 -18.23 11.66 -13.53
C SER A 317 -16.88 11.24 -14.08
N VAL A 318 -16.59 9.94 -13.98
CA VAL A 318 -15.46 9.27 -14.61
C VAL A 318 -16.03 8.18 -15.49
N THR A 319 -15.82 8.29 -16.80
CA THR A 319 -16.30 7.26 -17.74
C THR A 319 -15.19 6.24 -17.94
N LEU A 320 -15.53 4.96 -17.76
CA LEU A 320 -14.61 3.90 -18.09
C LEU A 320 -14.57 3.70 -19.60
N PRO A 321 -13.41 3.32 -20.14
CA PRO A 321 -13.22 3.14 -21.58
C PRO A 321 -13.95 1.91 -22.13
N ARG A 322 -14.29 0.97 -21.24
CA ARG A 322 -15.08 -0.22 -21.48
C ARG A 322 -15.71 -0.64 -20.14
N PRO A 323 -16.86 -1.33 -20.16
CA PRO A 323 -17.44 -1.88 -18.95
C PRO A 323 -16.45 -2.84 -18.27
N VAL A 324 -16.38 -2.81 -16.94
CA VAL A 324 -15.60 -3.77 -16.15
C VAL A 324 -16.44 -4.44 -15.09
N THR A 325 -16.25 -5.74 -14.89
CA THR A 325 -16.82 -6.46 -13.76
C THR A 325 -15.75 -6.70 -12.71
N SER A 326 -16.11 -6.48 -11.45
CA SER A 326 -15.23 -6.71 -10.31
C SER A 326 -16.08 -6.84 -9.05
N ASP A 327 -15.73 -7.79 -8.20
CA ASP A 327 -16.23 -7.96 -6.83
C ASP A 327 -15.54 -7.02 -5.83
N CYS A 328 -14.44 -6.38 -6.24
CA CYS A 328 -13.71 -5.38 -5.47
C CYS A 328 -13.47 -4.09 -6.26
N VAL A 329 -13.74 -2.96 -5.63
CA VAL A 329 -13.32 -1.64 -6.08
C VAL A 329 -12.62 -0.96 -4.92
N ALA A 330 -11.50 -0.29 -5.15
CA ALA A 330 -10.86 0.55 -4.15
C ALA A 330 -10.58 1.93 -4.72
N LEU A 331 -10.72 2.94 -3.88
CA LEU A 331 -10.27 4.30 -4.16
C LEU A 331 -9.02 4.56 -3.34
N VAL A 332 -7.96 4.98 -3.98
CA VAL A 332 -6.68 5.37 -3.37
C VAL A 332 -6.45 6.84 -3.68
N LEU A 333 -6.28 7.68 -2.66
CA LEU A 333 -5.98 9.08 -2.88
C LEU A 333 -4.58 9.26 -3.48
N GLY A 334 -4.47 10.21 -4.41
CA GLY A 334 -3.22 10.61 -5.05
C GLY A 334 -2.70 11.92 -4.48
N ASP A 335 -2.39 12.88 -5.34
CA ASP A 335 -2.07 14.25 -4.90
C ASP A 335 -3.36 15.01 -4.58
N GLY A 336 -3.37 15.75 -3.47
CA GLY A 336 -4.40 16.72 -3.08
C GLY A 336 -4.08 18.15 -3.49
N TYR A 337 -5.08 19.02 -3.47
CA TYR A 337 -4.87 20.46 -3.48
C TYR A 337 -4.37 20.88 -2.09
N LEU A 338 -3.14 21.39 -2.04
CA LEU A 338 -2.52 21.84 -0.81
C LEU A 338 -3.30 23.01 -0.21
N ARG A 339 -3.33 23.03 1.11
CA ARG A 339 -3.94 24.08 1.91
C ARG A 339 -2.93 24.58 2.94
N PRO A 340 -2.93 25.87 3.31
CA PRO A 340 -1.95 26.43 4.25
C PRO A 340 -1.85 25.65 5.57
N ASP A 341 -2.99 25.19 6.09
CA ASP A 341 -3.07 24.48 7.37
C ASP A 341 -3.05 22.95 7.21
N GLY A 342 -2.72 22.48 5.99
CA GLY A 342 -2.53 21.07 5.69
C GLY A 342 -3.79 20.22 5.72
N GLN A 343 -4.98 20.78 5.49
CA GLN A 343 -6.29 20.15 5.72
C GLN A 343 -6.52 18.77 5.07
N ALA A 344 -7.44 17.97 5.63
CA ALA A 344 -7.71 16.61 5.19
C ALA A 344 -8.40 16.54 3.82
N VAL A 345 -7.90 15.66 2.95
CA VAL A 345 -8.60 15.31 1.71
C VAL A 345 -9.82 14.46 2.01
N SER A 346 -10.97 14.90 1.50
CA SER A 346 -12.26 14.28 1.75
C SER A 346 -13.01 13.91 0.48
N ILE A 347 -13.87 12.90 0.59
CA ILE A 347 -14.80 12.47 -0.45
C ILE A 347 -16.14 12.20 0.22
N ALA A 348 -17.15 12.97 -0.17
CA ALA A 348 -18.52 12.85 0.32
C ALA A 348 -19.16 11.54 -0.14
N GLU A 349 -19.09 11.23 -1.44
CA GLU A 349 -19.72 10.02 -1.98
C GLU A 349 -18.96 9.50 -3.21
N LEU A 350 -18.93 8.17 -3.36
CA LEU A 350 -18.51 7.47 -4.57
C LEU A 350 -19.55 6.40 -4.93
N ARG A 351 -20.07 6.46 -6.16
CA ARG A 351 -20.93 5.43 -6.73
C ARG A 351 -20.34 4.88 -8.03
N ALA A 352 -20.61 3.60 -8.30
CA ALA A 352 -20.40 3.00 -9.61
C ALA A 352 -21.63 3.23 -10.48
N ARG A 353 -21.42 3.60 -11.75
CA ARG A 353 -22.47 3.64 -12.76
C ARG A 353 -22.60 2.30 -13.44
N THR A 354 -23.82 1.90 -13.74
CA THR A 354 -24.20 0.65 -14.39
C THR A 354 -25.19 0.97 -15.52
N GLU A 355 -25.51 -0.02 -16.36
CA GLU A 355 -26.54 0.13 -17.42
C GLU A 355 -27.94 0.46 -16.86
N LEU A 356 -28.18 0.19 -15.57
CA LEU A 356 -29.46 0.48 -14.94
C LEU A 356 -29.66 1.94 -14.58
N ASP A 357 -28.58 2.71 -14.44
CA ASP A 357 -28.67 4.16 -14.29
C ASP A 357 -29.38 4.80 -15.50
N ASP A 358 -29.22 4.20 -16.68
CA ASP A 358 -29.85 4.66 -17.93
C ASP A 358 -31.33 4.22 -18.04
N LEU A 359 -31.74 3.21 -17.26
CA LEU A 359 -33.12 2.67 -17.24
C LEU A 359 -34.03 3.36 -16.20
N GLY A 360 -33.64 4.54 -15.70
CA GLY A 360 -34.40 5.29 -14.69
C GLY A 360 -34.07 4.91 -13.24
N GLY A 361 -33.40 3.77 -13.03
CA GLY A 361 -32.65 3.45 -11.83
C GLY A 361 -33.41 3.37 -10.51
N ASP A 362 -34.75 3.36 -10.48
CA ASP A 362 -35.49 3.21 -9.22
C ASP A 362 -35.63 1.72 -8.81
N PHE A 363 -35.95 1.48 -7.53
CA PHE A 363 -36.10 0.12 -7.00
C PHE A 363 -37.25 -0.67 -7.64
N SER A 364 -38.31 0.01 -8.10
CA SER A 364 -39.46 -0.67 -8.73
C SER A 364 -39.10 -1.22 -10.10
N THR A 365 -38.38 -0.42 -10.89
CA THR A 365 -37.86 -0.78 -12.21
C THR A 365 -36.85 -1.91 -12.07
N LEU A 366 -35.97 -1.84 -11.06
CA LEU A 366 -35.03 -2.91 -10.77
C LEU A 366 -35.73 -4.22 -10.38
N ALA A 367 -36.78 -4.15 -9.54
CA ALA A 367 -37.56 -5.32 -9.15
C ALA A 367 -38.28 -5.96 -10.35
N LYS A 368 -38.85 -5.17 -11.25
CA LYS A 368 -39.46 -5.67 -12.50
C LYS A 368 -38.42 -6.29 -13.44
N ALA A 369 -37.20 -5.77 -13.45
CA ALA A 369 -36.10 -6.30 -14.27
C ALA A 369 -35.68 -7.72 -13.87
N LEU A 370 -36.14 -8.27 -12.73
CA LEU A 370 -35.97 -9.68 -12.38
C LEU A 370 -36.58 -10.63 -13.41
N ASP A 371 -37.57 -10.19 -14.19
CA ASP A 371 -38.13 -10.95 -15.31
C ASP A 371 -37.29 -10.92 -16.58
N GLY A 372 -36.26 -10.07 -16.64
CA GLY A 372 -35.36 -10.02 -17.77
C GLY A 372 -34.70 -11.37 -18.04
N ALA A 373 -34.44 -11.66 -19.30
CA ALA A 373 -33.54 -12.76 -19.65
C ALA A 373 -32.16 -12.53 -18.99
N ASP A 374 -31.37 -13.59 -18.84
CA ASP A 374 -29.97 -13.42 -18.46
C ASP A 374 -29.23 -12.80 -19.66
N PRO A 375 -28.33 -11.81 -19.46
CA PRO A 375 -27.82 -11.25 -18.19
C PRO A 375 -28.68 -10.25 -17.37
N PRO A 376 -29.59 -9.43 -17.94
CA PRO A 376 -30.32 -8.39 -17.20
C PRO A 376 -30.98 -8.82 -15.89
N GLY A 377 -31.61 -10.01 -15.84
CA GLY A 377 -32.24 -10.52 -14.62
C GLY A 377 -31.26 -10.77 -13.47
N LYS A 378 -30.05 -11.26 -13.76
CA LYS A 378 -28.97 -11.46 -12.77
C LYS A 378 -28.39 -10.14 -12.27
N VAL A 379 -28.21 -9.17 -13.16
CA VAL A 379 -27.76 -7.82 -12.79
C VAL A 379 -28.76 -7.18 -11.81
N ALA A 380 -30.06 -7.31 -12.10
CA ALA A 380 -31.12 -6.82 -11.22
C ALA A 380 -31.08 -7.49 -9.84
N GLN A 381 -31.00 -8.82 -9.82
CA GLN A 381 -30.88 -9.60 -8.58
C GLN A 381 -29.67 -9.16 -7.73
N ALA A 382 -28.49 -9.07 -8.34
CA ALA A 382 -27.25 -8.71 -7.66
C ALA A 382 -27.31 -7.32 -7.01
N LEU A 383 -27.99 -6.36 -7.63
CA LEU A 383 -28.16 -5.01 -7.08
C LEU A 383 -29.23 -4.95 -5.98
N LEU A 384 -30.34 -5.68 -6.13
CA LEU A 384 -31.38 -5.76 -5.10
C LEU A 384 -30.84 -6.37 -3.81
N LEU A 385 -30.07 -7.46 -3.90
CA LEU A 385 -29.41 -8.12 -2.76
C LEU A 385 -28.51 -7.18 -1.94
N ARG A 386 -28.04 -6.08 -2.54
CA ARG A 386 -27.13 -5.11 -1.94
C ARG A 386 -27.83 -3.84 -1.46
N SER A 387 -29.08 -3.62 -1.86
CA SER A 387 -29.73 -2.33 -1.67
C SER A 387 -30.63 -2.23 -0.42
N GLY A 388 -30.60 -3.25 0.44
CA GLY A 388 -31.25 -3.25 1.75
C GLY A 388 -32.78 -3.16 1.68
N THR A 389 -33.39 -2.56 2.69
CA THR A 389 -34.84 -2.61 2.93
C THR A 389 -35.69 -2.03 1.81
N GLN A 390 -35.22 -1.00 1.10
CA GLN A 390 -35.96 -0.41 -0.02
C GLN A 390 -36.09 -1.38 -1.19
N ALA A 391 -35.01 -2.10 -1.51
CA ALA A 391 -35.04 -3.15 -2.52
C ALA A 391 -35.96 -4.29 -2.10
N VAL A 392 -35.89 -4.76 -0.85
CA VAL A 392 -36.79 -5.81 -0.34
C VAL A 392 -38.26 -5.42 -0.52
N ARG A 393 -38.64 -4.18 -0.16
CA ARG A 393 -40.01 -3.68 -0.34
C ARG A 393 -40.42 -3.65 -1.81
N ALA A 394 -39.55 -3.18 -2.69
CA ALA A 394 -39.83 -3.12 -4.13
C ALA A 394 -39.96 -4.53 -4.74
N THR A 395 -39.10 -5.47 -4.34
CA THR A 395 -39.17 -6.87 -4.76
C THR A 395 -40.48 -7.52 -4.31
N ILE A 396 -40.88 -7.36 -3.04
CA ILE A 396 -42.15 -7.88 -2.53
C ILE A 396 -43.34 -7.31 -3.31
N ALA A 397 -43.33 -6.00 -3.61
CA ALA A 397 -44.39 -5.35 -4.35
C ALA A 397 -44.47 -5.83 -5.82
N ALA A 398 -43.32 -6.13 -6.44
CA ALA A 398 -43.26 -6.62 -7.81
C ALA A 398 -43.56 -8.12 -7.93
N TYR A 399 -43.28 -8.92 -6.89
CA TYR A 399 -43.34 -10.40 -6.92
C TYR A 399 -44.59 -10.99 -7.57
N PRO A 400 -45.83 -10.51 -7.28
CA PRO A 400 -47.05 -11.07 -7.89
C PRO A 400 -47.14 -10.85 -9.41
N GLN A 401 -46.37 -9.91 -9.94
CA GLN A 401 -46.34 -9.55 -11.36
C GLN A 401 -45.20 -10.25 -12.11
N LEU A 402 -44.30 -10.92 -11.38
CA LEU A 402 -43.14 -11.60 -11.97
C LEU A 402 -43.54 -12.95 -12.59
N THR A 403 -42.83 -13.31 -13.66
CA THR A 403 -42.81 -14.66 -14.21
C THR A 403 -42.22 -15.66 -13.20
N GLU A 404 -42.40 -16.97 -13.41
CA GLU A 404 -41.79 -18.01 -12.57
C GLU A 404 -40.25 -17.86 -12.48
N ALA A 405 -39.60 -17.42 -13.56
CA ALA A 405 -38.17 -17.14 -13.57
C ALA A 405 -37.81 -15.92 -12.70
N GLY A 406 -38.59 -14.84 -12.78
CA GLY A 406 -38.42 -13.66 -11.92
C GLY A 406 -38.69 -13.96 -10.45
N GLN A 407 -39.75 -14.72 -10.15
CA GLN A 407 -40.08 -15.17 -8.80
C GLN A 407 -38.99 -16.04 -8.17
N ARG A 408 -38.32 -16.90 -8.96
CA ARG A 408 -37.15 -17.67 -8.48
C ARG A 408 -35.93 -16.82 -8.15
N ARG A 409 -35.80 -15.64 -8.76
CA ARG A 409 -34.67 -14.72 -8.53
C ARG A 409 -34.94 -13.75 -7.39
N ALA A 410 -36.20 -13.34 -7.22
CA ALA A 410 -36.69 -12.51 -6.12
C ALA A 410 -36.46 -13.19 -4.77
#